data_AF-A0A8S2WVZ2-F1
#
_entry.id   AF-A0A8S2WVZ2-F1
#
_cell.length_a   1.000
_cell.length_b   1.000
_cell.length_c   1.000
_cell.angle_alpha   90.00
_cell.angle_beta   90.00
_cell.angle_gamma   90.00
#
_symmetry.space_group_name_H-M   'P 1'
#
loop_
_entity.id
_entity.type
_entity.pdbx_description
1 polymer ?
#
loop_
_entity_poly.entity_id
_entity_poly.type
_entity_poly.pdbx_seq_one_letter_code
_entity_poly.pdbx_strand_id
1 'polypeptide(L)' 'QLVIFADDTCPRFTVACCLLDYSTVCLADKFGNISILRVPVDANDDVEIDPTGSKGLWDRGLLNGASNK' A
#
# COMPACT_ATOMS: atom_id res chain seq x y z
N GLN A 1 -14.09 -2.64 9.37
CA GLN A 1 -14.01 -2.89 7.92
C GLN A 1 -12.55 -2.75 7.51
N LEU A 2 -12.03 -3.58 6.59
CA LEU A 2 -10.67 -3.42 6.08
C LEU A 2 -10.71 -2.50 4.85
N VAL A 3 -9.82 -1.50 4.82
CA VAL A 3 -9.70 -0.52 3.74
C VAL A 3 -8.24 -0.43 3.31
N ILE A 4 -8.00 -0.42 2.01
CA ILE A 4 -6.67 -0.21 1.45
C ILE A 4 -6.48 1.30 1.31
N PHE A 5 -5.47 1.85 1.99
CA PHE A 5 -5.16 3.29 1.97
C PHE A 5 -3.77 3.59 1.37
N ALA A 6 -2.92 2.58 1.21
CA ALA A 6 -1.59 2.69 0.63
C ALA A 6 -1.20 1.40 -0.10
N ASP A 7 -0.39 1.54 -1.12
CA ASP A 7 0.20 0.47 -1.92
C ASP A 7 1.61 0.85 -2.41
N ASP A 8 2.24 -0.07 -3.14
CA ASP A 8 3.60 0.08 -3.66
C ASP A 8 3.58 -0.08 -5.19
N THR A 9 4.27 0.80 -5.89
CA THR A 9 4.20 0.94 -7.35
C THR A 9 5.16 0.02 -8.10
N CYS A 10 6.12 -0.61 -7.42
CA CYS A 10 7.08 -1.52 -8.06
C CYS A 10 6.74 -2.98 -7.70
N PRO A 11 6.59 -3.87 -8.70
CA PRO A 11 6.20 -5.25 -8.43
C PRO A 11 7.38 -5.98 -7.80
N ARG A 12 7.16 -6.58 -6.63
CA ARG A 12 8.18 -7.33 -5.88
C ARG A 12 7.66 -8.73 -5.56
N PHE A 13 8.50 -9.74 -5.77
CA PHE A 13 8.19 -11.13 -5.42
C PHE A 13 8.48 -11.39 -3.94
N THR A 14 7.80 -10.65 -3.06
CA THR A 14 8.02 -10.63 -1.61
C THR A 14 7.85 -12.03 -1.01
N VAL A 15 8.85 -12.47 -0.26
CA VAL A 15 8.83 -13.75 0.48
C VAL A 15 8.79 -13.55 1.99
N ALA A 16 9.28 -12.42 2.49
CA ALA A 16 9.22 -12.08 3.90
C ALA A 16 9.08 -10.56 4.08
N CYS A 17 8.45 -10.15 5.19
CA CYS A 17 8.34 -8.75 5.60
C CYS A 17 8.61 -8.58 7.10
N CYS A 18 9.06 -7.39 7.49
CA CYS A 18 9.32 -7.02 8.88
C CYS A 18 8.96 -5.56 9.11
N LEU A 19 8.15 -5.28 10.14
CA LEU A 19 7.86 -3.91 10.57
C LEU A 19 9.08 -3.33 11.28
N LEU A 20 9.57 -2.18 10.79
CA LEU A 20 10.71 -1.50 11.38
C LEU A 20 10.29 -0.40 12.37
N ASP A 21 9.24 0.34 12.00
CA ASP A 21 8.59 1.35 12.83
C ASP A 21 7.10 1.45 12.45
N TYR A 22 6.40 2.48 12.94
CA TYR A 22 4.96 2.66 12.71
C TYR A 22 4.59 2.80 11.23
N SER A 23 5.44 3.44 10.41
CA SER A 23 5.15 3.76 9.01
C SER A 23 6.12 3.14 8.01
N THR A 24 7.01 2.26 8.46
CA THR A 24 8.10 1.68 7.65
C THR A 24 8.13 0.16 7.74
N VAL A 25 8.20 -0.50 6.58
CA VAL A 25 8.32 -1.96 6.44
C VAL A 25 9.54 -2.33 5.61
N CYS A 26 10.26 -3.36 6.03
CA CYS A 26 11.30 -4.01 5.26
C CYS A 26 10.73 -5.25 4.55
N LEU A 27 11.08 -5.42 3.28
CA LEU A 27 10.67 -6.55 2.44
C LEU A 27 11.91 -7.28 1.92
N ALA A 28 11.85 -8.61 1.92
CA ALA A 28 12.76 -9.48 1.21
C ALA A 28 12.03 -10.17 0.07
N ASP A 29 12.66 -10.30 -1.10
CA ASP A 29 12.06 -10.95 -2.27
C ASP A 29 12.76 -12.27 -2.66
N LYS A 30 12.11 -13.04 -3.53
CA LYS A 30 12.59 -14.35 -4.01
C LYS A 30 13.94 -14.30 -4.72
N PHE A 31 14.34 -13.14 -5.23
CA PHE A 31 15.57 -12.96 -6.01
C PHE A 31 16.73 -12.44 -5.15
N GLY A 32 16.53 -12.33 -3.84
CA GLY A 32 17.54 -11.89 -2.88
C GLY A 32 17.64 -10.37 -2.73
N ASN A 33 16.69 -9.61 -3.26
CA ASN A 33 16.63 -8.17 -3.05
C ASN A 33 16.02 -7.85 -1.68
N ILE A 34 16.49 -6.75 -1.09
CA ILE A 34 15.92 -6.13 0.11
C ILE A 34 15.37 -4.76 -0.28
N SER A 35 14.16 -4.42 0.19
CA SER A 35 13.52 -3.13 -0.04
C SER A 35 12.97 -2.57 1.26
N ILE A 36 13.06 -1.25 1.44
CA ILE A 36 12.46 -0.53 2.58
C ILE A 36 11.38 0.39 2.01
N LEU A 37 10.15 0.24 2.49
CA LEU A 37 9.01 1.05 2.08
C LEU A 37 8.53 1.87 3.27
N ARG A 38 8.28 3.16 3.05
CA ARG A 38 7.74 4.08 4.04
C ARG A 38 6.50 4.77 3.49
N VAL A 39 5.43 4.75 4.27
CA VAL A 39 4.22 5.51 3.96
C VAL A 39 4.51 7.01 4.12
N PRO A 40 4.11 7.87 3.17
CA PRO A 40 4.24 9.32 3.29
C PRO A 40 3.58 9.87 4.56
N VAL A 41 4.14 10.94 5.14
CA VAL A 41 3.64 11.53 6.40
C VAL A 41 2.25 12.18 6.27
N ASP A 42 1.86 12.48 5.04
CA ASP A 42 0.59 13.09 4.65
C ASP A 42 -0.44 12.07 4.16
N ALA A 43 -0.12 10.76 4.22
CA ALA A 43 -1.10 9.71 3.99
C ALA A 43 -2.15 9.74 5.11
N ASN A 44 -3.43 9.74 4.72
CA ASN A 44 -4.56 9.79 5.64
C ASN A 44 -5.17 8.40 5.83
N ASP A 45 -5.21 7.92 7.07
CA ASP A 45 -5.76 6.61 7.43
C ASP A 45 -7.29 6.67 7.72
N ASP A 46 -7.87 7.88 7.80
CA ASP A 46 -9.31 8.12 8.03
C ASP A 46 -10.13 7.98 6.73
N VAL A 47 -10.03 6.82 6.10
CA VAL A 47 -10.80 6.50 4.88
C VAL A 47 -12.19 5.99 5.26
N GLU A 48 -13.18 6.89 5.34
CA GLU A 48 -14.59 6.53 5.52
C GLU A 48 -15.23 6.08 4.19
N ILE A 49 -15.63 4.81 4.11
CA ILE A 49 -16.40 4.31 2.96
C ILE A 49 -17.87 4.66 3.18
N ASP A 50 -18.32 5.70 2.49
CA ASP A 50 -19.74 6.06 2.40
C ASP A 50 -20.54 4.87 1.84
N PRO A 51 -21.49 4.27 2.61
CA PRO A 51 -22.27 3.12 2.17
C PRO A 51 -23.19 3.42 0.98
N THR A 52 -23.40 4.69 0.63
CA THR A 52 -24.13 5.10 -0.60
C THR A 52 -23.25 5.16 -1.84
N GLY A 53 -21.93 5.01 -1.70
CA GLY A 53 -20.98 4.95 -2.81
C GLY A 53 -20.66 6.29 -3.48
N SER A 54 -21.20 7.40 -2.99
CA SER A 54 -21.18 8.72 -3.65
C SER A 54 -19.82 9.43 -3.53
N LYS A 55 -19.15 9.30 -2.38
CA LYS A 55 -17.83 9.91 -2.15
C LYS A 55 -16.66 9.07 -2.69
N GLY A 56 -16.82 7.75 -2.82
CA GLY A 56 -15.76 6.83 -3.20
C GLY A 56 -15.60 6.57 -4.70
N LEU A 57 -16.19 7.38 -5.59
CA LEU A 57 -16.08 7.12 -7.04
C LEU A 57 -14.72 7.56 -7.61
N TRP A 58 -14.11 8.60 -7.03
CA TRP A 58 -12.88 9.22 -7.54
C TRP A 58 -11.59 8.64 -6.91
N ASP A 59 -11.67 8.10 -5.68
CA ASP A 59 -10.51 7.50 -4.98
C ASP A 59 -10.21 6.05 -5.41
N ARG A 60 -11.11 5.40 -6.16
CA ARG A 60 -10.98 3.99 -6.56
C ARG A 60 -9.88 3.68 -7.59
N GLY A 61 -9.23 4.69 -8.15
CA GLY A 61 -8.32 4.52 -9.30
C GLY A 61 -6.83 4.57 -9.00
N LEU A 62 -6.42 5.13 -7.86
CA LEU A 62 -5.01 5.43 -7.62
C LEU A 62 -4.24 4.24 -7.02
N LEU A 63 -4.87 3.52 -6.10
CA LEU A 63 -4.26 2.42 -5.36
C LEU A 63 -4.49 1.07 -6.09
N ASN A 64 -3.67 0.80 -7.11
CA ASN A 64 -3.73 -0.42 -7.94
C ASN A 64 -2.44 -1.25 -7.92
N GLY A 65 -1.55 -0.92 -6.99
CA GLY A 65 -0.22 -1.47 -6.84
C GLY A 65 0.64 -1.20 -8.06
N ALA A 66 1.63 -2.07 -8.23
CA ALA A 66 2.49 -2.06 -9.38
C ALA A 66 1.75 -2.43 -10.66
N SER A 67 2.00 -1.67 -11.74
CA SER A 67 1.52 -2.04 -13.08
C SER A 67 2.09 -3.42 -13.46
N ASN A 68 1.20 -4.40 -13.56
CA ASN A 68 1.54 -5.70 -14.10
C ASN A 68 1.83 -5.53 -15.60
N LYS A 69 2.95 -6.08 -16.10
CA LYS A 69 3.12 -6.23 -17.55
C LYS A 69 2.23 -7.35 -18.08
#